data_AF-A0A2L0F3P4-F1
#
_entry.id   AF-A0A2L0F3P4-F1
#
_cell.length_a   1.000
_cell.length_b   1.000
_cell.length_c   1.000
_cell.angle_alpha   90.00
_cell.angle_beta   90.00
_cell.angle_gamma   90.00
#
_symmetry.space_group_name_H-M   'P 1'
#
loop_
_entity.id
_entity.type
_entity.pdbx_description
1 polymer ?
#
loop_
_entity_poly.entity_id
_entity_poly.type
_entity_poly.pdbx_seq_one_letter_code
_entity_poly.pdbx_strand_id
1 'polypeptide(L)'
;MSNITSDLKNELQNSLTSLQTLRDEIRVRLHLAGMEAKDAWSKLEPTILDAEKLAGDVSETSRNALHDILQKLKDFRASLPERSS
;
A
#
# COMPACT_ATOMS: atom_id res chain seq x y z
N MET A 1 27.78 1.84 -13.74
CA MET A 1 26.55 2.46 -13.19
C MET A 1 25.59 1.37 -12.69
N SER A 2 26.06 0.47 -11.82
CA SER A 2 25.31 -0.77 -11.48
C SER A 2 24.64 -0.75 -10.10
N ASN A 3 24.85 0.31 -9.32
CA ASN A 3 24.24 0.44 -7.98
C ASN A 3 22.81 0.97 -8.05
N ILE A 4 22.55 2.01 -8.86
CA ILE A 4 21.26 2.74 -8.89
C ILE A 4 20.06 1.81 -9.11
N THR A 5 20.17 0.85 -10.02
CA THR A 5 19.08 -0.10 -10.31
C THR A 5 18.86 -1.09 -9.16
N SER A 6 19.93 -1.49 -8.45
CA SER A 6 19.83 -2.37 -7.29
C SER A 6 19.25 -1.65 -6.08
N ASP A 7 19.66 -0.41 -5.85
CA ASP A 7 19.08 0.46 -4.80
C ASP A 7 17.60 0.72 -5.05
N LEU A 8 17.21 1.06 -6.28
CA LEU A 8 15.81 1.27 -6.66
C LEU A 8 14.97 0.00 -6.47
N LYS A 9 15.51 -1.15 -6.87
CA LYS A 9 14.85 -2.45 -6.68
C LYS A 9 14.66 -2.79 -5.19
N ASN A 10 15.64 -2.48 -4.34
CA ASN A 10 15.52 -2.68 -2.90
C ASN A 10 14.49 -1.73 -2.28
N GLU A 11 14.47 -0.46 -2.67
CA GLU A 11 13.47 0.50 -2.20
C GLU A 11 12.04 0.10 -2.63
N LEU A 12 11.87 -0.36 -3.86
CA LEU A 12 10.59 -0.87 -4.37
C LEU A 12 10.13 -2.10 -3.57
N GLN A 13 11.02 -3.07 -3.32
CA GLN A 13 10.69 -4.25 -2.52
C GLN A 13 10.31 -3.89 -1.08
N ASN A 14 11.04 -2.97 -0.45
CA ASN A 14 10.72 -2.50 0.90
C ASN A 14 9.37 -1.77 0.94
N SER A 15 9.11 -0.95 -0.08
CA SER A 15 7.83 -0.24 -0.23
C SER A 15 6.68 -1.24 -0.43
N LEU A 16 6.89 -2.26 -1.27
CA LEU A 16 5.89 -3.30 -1.53
C LEU A 16 5.60 -4.14 -0.29
N THR A 17 6.63 -4.51 0.46
CA THR A 17 6.47 -5.22 1.74
C THR A 17 5.68 -4.37 2.75
N SER A 18 5.97 -3.07 2.81
CA SER A 18 5.24 -2.13 3.67
C SER A 18 3.77 -1.99 3.26
N LEU A 19 3.52 -1.92 1.94
CA LEU A 19 2.18 -1.83 1.35
C LEU A 19 1.37 -3.09 1.69
N GLN A 20 1.96 -4.29 1.52
CA GLN A 20 1.33 -5.55 1.89
C GLN A 20 1.01 -5.64 3.38
N THR A 21 1.93 -5.21 4.23
CA THR A 21 1.74 -5.17 5.69
C THR A 21 0.58 -4.27 6.08
N LEU A 22 0.57 -3.03 5.57
CA LEU A 22 -0.50 -2.07 5.83
C LEU A 22 -1.85 -2.57 5.29
N ARG A 23 -1.86 -3.21 4.12
CA ARG A 23 -3.06 -3.81 3.53
C ARG A 23 -3.64 -4.89 4.44
N ASP A 24 -2.80 -5.75 4.99
CA ASP A 24 -3.22 -6.82 5.90
C ASP A 24 -3.77 -6.25 7.21
N GLU A 25 -3.07 -5.29 7.81
CA GLU A 25 -3.54 -4.56 8.98
C GLU A 25 -4.90 -3.88 8.75
N ILE A 26 -5.05 -3.22 7.60
CA ILE A 26 -6.31 -2.59 7.22
C ILE A 26 -7.39 -3.63 7.06
N ARG A 27 -7.18 -4.77 6.39
CA ARG A 27 -8.18 -5.84 6.28
C ARG A 27 -8.65 -6.32 7.65
N VAL A 28 -7.74 -6.47 8.61
CA VAL A 28 -8.08 -6.85 9.99
C VAL A 28 -8.95 -5.77 10.65
N ARG A 29 -8.55 -4.50 10.53
CA ARG A 29 -9.34 -3.36 11.04
C ARG A 29 -10.69 -3.23 10.32
N LEU A 30 -10.74 -3.51 9.03
CA LEU A 30 -11.92 -3.46 8.17
C LEU A 30 -12.97 -4.49 8.59
N HIS A 31 -12.53 -5.63 9.12
CA HIS A 31 -13.43 -6.64 9.66
C HIS A 31 -14.21 -6.12 10.88
N LEU A 32 -13.59 -5.21 11.64
CA LEU A 32 -14.19 -4.52 12.78
C LEU A 32 -14.88 -3.20 12.38
N ALA A 33 -14.48 -2.62 11.25
CA ALA A 33 -15.05 -1.40 10.73
C ALA A 33 -16.41 -1.65 10.05
N GLY A 34 -17.27 -0.63 10.05
CA GLY A 34 -18.60 -0.70 9.46
C GLY A 34 -18.58 -0.82 7.92
N MET A 35 -19.78 -0.88 7.33
CA MET A 35 -19.97 -0.99 5.88
C MET A 35 -19.27 0.12 5.08
N GLU A 36 -19.20 1.33 5.62
CA GLU A 36 -18.58 2.49 4.94
C GLU A 36 -17.08 2.29 4.68
N ALA A 37 -16.34 1.77 5.67
CA ALA A 37 -14.94 1.45 5.50
C ALA A 37 -14.75 0.34 4.47
N LYS A 38 -15.62 -0.70 4.50
CA LYS A 38 -15.60 -1.79 3.52
C LYS A 38 -15.84 -1.33 2.09
N ASP A 39 -16.74 -0.37 1.87
CA ASP A 39 -17.02 0.20 0.56
C ASP A 39 -15.81 0.99 0.03
N ALA A 40 -15.25 1.86 0.87
CA ALA A 40 -14.05 2.61 0.53
C ALA A 40 -12.85 1.68 0.24
N TRP A 41 -12.68 0.63 1.04
CA TRP A 41 -11.64 -0.37 0.83
C TRP A 41 -11.82 -1.15 -0.47
N SER A 42 -13.04 -1.54 -0.84
CA SER A 42 -13.30 -2.26 -2.10
C SER A 42 -12.90 -1.46 -3.33
N LYS A 43 -12.89 -0.13 -3.23
CA LYS A 43 -12.41 0.77 -4.30
C LYS A 43 -10.88 0.93 -4.29
N LEU A 44 -10.26 0.82 -3.11
CA LEU A 44 -8.83 1.04 -2.90
C LEU A 44 -8.00 -0.23 -3.16
N GLU A 45 -8.48 -1.39 -2.73
CA GLU A 45 -7.87 -2.71 -2.90
C GLU A 45 -7.40 -3.03 -4.34
N PRO A 46 -8.21 -2.84 -5.41
CA PRO A 46 -7.75 -3.09 -6.76
C PRO A 46 -6.56 -2.20 -7.16
N THR A 47 -6.53 -0.94 -6.69
CA THR A 47 -5.44 -0.01 -6.97
C THR A 47 -4.13 -0.46 -6.28
N ILE A 48 -4.24 -1.00 -5.06
CA ILE A 48 -3.10 -1.56 -4.32
C ILE A 48 -2.54 -2.77 -5.06
N LEU A 49 -3.40 -3.68 -5.52
CA LEU A 49 -3.01 -4.88 -6.26
C LEU A 49 -2.36 -4.54 -7.60
N ASP A 50 -2.83 -3.49 -8.28
CA ASP A 50 -2.24 -3.03 -9.54
C ASP A 50 -0.82 -2.48 -9.32
N ALA A 51 -0.62 -1.74 -8.23
CA ALA A 51 0.71 -1.25 -7.86
C ALA A 51 1.67 -2.34 -7.41
N GLU A 52 1.17 -3.39 -6.74
CA GLU A 52 1.98 -4.58 -6.44
C GLU A 52 2.47 -5.26 -7.73
N LYS A 53 1.64 -5.30 -8.78
CA LYS A 53 2.04 -5.84 -10.09
C LYS A 53 3.04 -4.93 -10.80
N LEU A 54 2.81 -3.62 -10.79
CA LEU A 54 3.70 -2.63 -11.41
C LEU A 54 5.10 -2.59 -10.77
N ALA A 55 5.20 -2.88 -9.48
CA ALA A 55 6.47 -2.94 -8.76
C ALA A 55 7.41 -4.04 -9.25
N GLY A 56 6.90 -5.05 -9.96
CA GLY A 56 7.72 -6.04 -10.66
C GLY A 56 8.56 -5.42 -11.78
N ASP A 57 8.09 -4.33 -12.36
CA ASP A 57 8.80 -3.51 -13.33
C ASP A 57 9.58 -2.42 -12.56
N VAL A 58 10.89 -2.62 -12.37
CA VAL A 58 11.76 -1.70 -11.63
C VAL A 58 11.92 -0.39 -12.41
N SER A 59 10.97 0.51 -12.24
CA SER A 59 10.89 1.80 -12.92
C SER A 59 10.60 2.95 -11.94
N GLU A 60 10.98 4.18 -12.31
CA GLU A 60 10.65 5.38 -11.53
C GLU A 60 9.13 5.62 -11.45
N THR A 61 8.39 5.24 -12.49
CA THR A 61 6.92 5.32 -12.49
C THR A 61 6.32 4.37 -11.44
N SER A 62 6.82 3.14 -11.37
CA SER A 62 6.39 2.16 -10.36
C SER A 62 6.71 2.65 -8.95
N ARG A 63 7.87 3.30 -8.76
CA ARG A 63 8.27 3.90 -7.47
C ARG A 63 7.27 4.97 -7.04
N ASN A 64 6.96 5.92 -7.92
CA ASN A 64 6.03 7.00 -7.60
C ASN A 64 4.61 6.48 -7.34
N ALA A 65 4.13 5.52 -8.14
CA ALA A 65 2.82 4.91 -7.94
C ALA A 65 2.73 4.17 -6.60
N LEU A 66 3.73 3.36 -6.25
CA LEU A 66 3.80 2.68 -4.96
C LEU A 66 3.83 3.67 -3.80
N HIS A 67 4.60 4.75 -3.93
CA HIS A 67 4.70 5.78 -2.88
C HIS A 67 3.35 6.46 -2.65
N ASP A 68 2.66 6.85 -3.73
CA ASP A 68 1.35 7.51 -3.66
C ASP A 68 0.30 6.61 -3.00
N ILE A 69 0.28 5.33 -3.37
CA ILE A 69 -0.66 4.36 -2.78
C ILE A 69 -0.28 4.06 -1.34
N LEU A 70 1.00 3.96 -1.00
CA LEU A 70 1.44 3.83 0.38
C LEU A 70 0.96 4.99 1.26
N GLN A 71 1.02 6.22 0.76
CA GLN A 71 0.49 7.39 1.47
C GLN A 71 -1.02 7.27 1.65
N LYS A 72 -1.78 7.02 0.57
CA LYS A 72 -3.23 6.80 0.64
C LYS A 72 -3.62 5.70 1.63
N LEU A 73 -2.83 4.63 1.67
CA LEU A 73 -3.06 3.49 2.56
C LEU A 73 -2.81 3.86 4.03
N LYS A 74 -1.77 4.67 4.31
CA LYS A 74 -1.51 5.21 5.65
C LYS A 74 -2.61 6.17 6.09
N ASP A 75 -3.04 7.09 5.23
CA ASP A 75 -4.16 7.99 5.51
C ASP A 75 -5.45 7.22 5.76
N PHE A 76 -5.75 6.21 4.94
CA PHE A 76 -6.91 5.35 5.14
C PHE A 76 -6.83 4.62 6.48
N ARG A 77 -5.67 4.03 6.81
CA ARG A 77 -5.44 3.37 8.11
C ARG A 77 -5.63 4.32 9.30
N ALA A 78 -5.21 5.57 9.18
CA ALA A 78 -5.36 6.60 10.20
C ALA A 78 -6.81 7.08 10.33
N SER A 79 -7.57 7.05 9.23
CA SER A 79 -9.00 7.35 9.22
C SER A 79 -9.87 6.22 9.79
N LEU A 80 -9.34 5.00 9.90
CA LEU A 80 -10.05 3.91 10.58
C LEU A 80 -10.00 4.14 12.09
N PRO A 81 -11.11 3.88 12.82
CA PRO A 81 -11.13 4.04 14.26
C PRO A 81 -9.99 3.22 14.87
N GLU A 82 -9.04 3.92 15.49
CA GLU A 82 -7.98 3.27 16.25
C GLU A 82 -8.68 2.52 17.40
N ARG A 83 -8.20 1.32 17.74
CA ARG A 83 -8.69 0.65 18.94
C ARG A 83 -8.32 1.56 20.11
N SER A 84 -9.26 2.38 20.56
CA SER A 84 -9.17 3.14 21.79
C SER A 84 -8.80 2.15 22.89
N SER A 85 -7.55 2.26 23.36
CA SER A 85 -7.09 1.63 24.59
C SER A 85 -7.40 2.57 25.75
#